data_AF-A0A239TCM2-F1
#
_entry.id   AF-A0A239TCM2-F1
#
_cell.length_a   1.000
_cell.length_b   1.000
_cell.length_c   1.000
_cell.angle_alpha   90.00
_cell.angle_beta   90.00
_cell.angle_gamma   90.00
#
_symmetry.space_group_name_H-M   'P 1'
#
loop_
_entity.id
_entity.type
_entity.pdbx_description
1 polymer ?
#
loop_
_entity_poly.entity_id
_entity_poly.type
_entity_poly.pdbx_seq_one_letter_code
_entity_poly.pdbx_strand_id
1 'polypeptide(L)' 'MSIGSIIFYVIIFLLLFIAGAILLKELTKPKHLRNQYQTLVANIMVLVAMVILLIGSLIQHFIK' A
#
# COMPACT_ATOMS: atom_id res chain seq x y z
N MET A 1 6.00 21.72 4.46
CA MET A 1 5.50 20.37 4.77
C MET A 1 5.74 20.11 6.25
N SER A 2 4.73 19.65 6.99
CA SER A 2 4.87 19.33 8.41
C SER A 2 5.59 18.00 8.59
N ILE A 3 6.36 17.84 9.68
CA ILE A 3 6.98 16.56 10.05
C ILE A 3 5.95 15.41 10.10
N GLY A 4 4.72 15.69 10.53
CA GLY A 4 3.63 14.70 10.53
C GLY A 4 3.25 14.21 9.13
N SER A 5 3.25 15.10 8.14
CA SER A 5 3.00 14.71 6.74
C SER A 5 4.11 13.85 6.15
N ILE A 6 5.37 14.07 6.55
CA ILE A 6 6.51 13.26 6.08
C ILE A 6 6.40 11.83 6.62
N ILE A 7 6.17 11.67 7.93
CA ILE A 7 6.01 10.36 8.57
C ILE A 7 4.86 9.58 7.94
N PHE A 8 3.74 10.25 7.69
CA PHE A 8 2.58 9.65 7.04
C PHE A 8 2.90 9.06 5.65
N TYR A 9 3.59 9.81 4.79
CA TYR A 9 3.99 9.33 3.47
C TYR A 9 5.02 8.19 3.54
N VAL A 10 5.93 8.20 4.51
CA VAL A 10 6.91 7.10 4.71
C VAL A 10 6.21 5.79 5.07
N ILE A 11 5.19 5.82 5.92
CA ILE A 11 4.41 4.63 6.29
C ILE A 11 3.70 4.04 5.06
N ILE A 12 3.06 4.90 4.26
CA ILE A 12 2.39 4.48 3.03
C ILE A 12 3.39 3.88 2.04
N PHE A 13 4.56 4.50 1.89
CA PHE A 13 5.60 4.01 1.01
C PHE A 13 6.06 2.59 1.40
N LEU A 14 6.30 2.35 2.70
CA LEU A 14 6.69 1.03 3.19
C LEU A 14 5.62 -0.04 2.94
N LEU A 15 4.34 0.29 3.15
CA LEU A 15 3.22 -0.63 2.88
C LEU A 15 3.14 -0.98 1.39
N LEU A 16 3.22 0.01 0.51
CA LEU A 16 3.20 -0.20 -0.94
C LEU A 16 4.43 -0.96 -1.43
N PHE A 17 5.60 -0.69 -0.85
CA PHE A 17 6.84 -1.39 -1.19
C PHE A 17 6.75 -2.88 -0.87
N ILE A 18 6.27 -3.25 0.33
CA ILE A 18 6.08 -4.65 0.74
C ILE A 18 5.04 -5.33 -0.16
N ALA A 19 3.91 -4.67 -0.42
CA ALA A 19 2.88 -5.21 -1.30
C ALA A 19 3.40 -5.42 -2.73
N GLY A 20 4.15 -4.46 -3.26
CA GLY A 20 4.81 -4.55 -4.56
C GLY A 20 5.79 -5.72 -4.64
N ALA A 21 6.62 -5.92 -3.60
CA ALA A 21 7.56 -7.04 -3.55
C ALA A 21 6.85 -8.40 -3.56
N ILE A 22 5.74 -8.54 -2.83
CA ILE A 22 4.94 -9.78 -2.83
C ILE A 22 4.29 -10.01 -4.19
N LEU A 23 3.66 -8.98 -4.77
CA LEU A 23 3.04 -9.09 -6.10
C LEU A 23 4.08 -9.45 -7.15
N LEU A 24 5.25 -8.81 -7.14
CA LEU A 24 6.33 -9.10 -8.07
C LEU A 24 6.80 -10.55 -7.94
N LYS A 25 7.03 -11.02 -6.71
CA LYS A 25 7.39 -12.42 -6.43
C LYS A 25 6.32 -13.41 -6.90
N GLU A 26 5.04 -13.11 -6.72
CA GLU A 26 3.97 -14.02 -7.16
C GLU A 26 3.68 -13.90 -8.66
N LEU A 27 3.88 -12.75 -9.29
CA LEU A 27 3.68 -12.52 -10.74
C LEU A 27 4.76 -13.19 -11.58
N THR A 28 5.98 -13.35 -11.06
CA THR A 28 7.06 -14.07 -11.75
C THR A 28 6.87 -15.59 -11.73
N LYS A 29 6.03 -16.12 -10.85
CA LYS A 29 5.72 -17.56 -10.81
C LYS A 29 4.76 -17.96 -11.94
N PRO A 30 4.88 -19.18 -12.50
CA PRO A 30 3.91 -19.75 -13.41
C PRO A 30 2.50 -19.76 -12.78
N LYS A 31 1.44 -19.45 -13.57
CA LYS A 31 0.06 -19.28 -13.07
C LYS A 31 -0.43 -20.37 -12.11
N HIS A 32 -0.04 -21.62 -12.34
CA HIS A 32 -0.44 -22.77 -11.53
C HIS A 32 0.30 -22.90 -10.17
N LEU A 33 1.44 -22.21 -9.99
CA LEU A 33 2.21 -22.17 -8.74
C LEU A 33 2.02 -20.87 -7.95
N ARG A 34 1.22 -19.93 -8.48
CA ARG A 34 0.98 -18.64 -7.83
C ARG A 34 0.19 -18.87 -6.56
N ASN A 35 0.70 -18.34 -5.46
CA ASN A 35 -0.04 -18.37 -4.21
C ASN A 35 -1.10 -17.27 -4.23
N GLN A 36 -2.36 -17.67 -4.47
CA GLN A 36 -3.48 -16.75 -4.51
C GLN A 36 -3.69 -16.02 -3.18
N TYR A 37 -3.39 -16.66 -2.05
CA TYR A 37 -3.48 -16.03 -0.73
C TYR A 37 -2.47 -14.89 -0.59
N GLN A 38 -1.22 -15.08 -1.01
CA GLN A 38 -0.20 -14.01 -0.98
C GLN A 38 -0.55 -12.86 -1.92
N THR A 39 -1.12 -13.17 -3.09
CA THR A 39 -1.62 -12.15 -4.03
C THR A 39 -2.77 -11.36 -3.42
N LEU A 40 -3.72 -12.02 -2.74
CA LEU A 40 -4.84 -11.39 -2.05
C LEU A 40 -4.34 -10.48 -0.91
N VAL A 41 -3.42 -10.96 -0.07
CA VAL A 41 -2.84 -10.17 1.02
C VAL A 41 -2.16 -8.91 0.48
N ALA A 42 -1.41 -9.01 -0.62
CA ALA A 42 -0.79 -7.86 -1.24
C ALA A 42 -1.80 -6.85 -1.80
N ASN A 43 -2.87 -7.34 -2.45
CA ASN A 43 -3.95 -6.48 -2.92
C ASN A 43 -4.68 -5.77 -1.76
N ILE A 44 -4.91 -6.45 -0.63
CA ILE A 44 -5.50 -5.85 0.57
C ILE A 44 -4.56 -4.77 1.14
N MET A 45 -3.25 -5.00 1.18
CA MET A 45 -2.30 -3.97 1.62
C MET A 45 -2.30 -2.74 0.73
N VAL A 46 -2.40 -2.91 -0.60
CA VAL A 46 -2.56 -1.77 -1.53
C VAL A 46 -3.87 -1.03 -1.26
N LEU A 47 -4.97 -1.75 -1.05
CA LEU A 47 -6.27 -1.14 -0.74
C LEU A 47 -6.20 -0.33 0.56
N VAL A 48 -5.61 -0.89 1.62
CA VAL A 48 -5.41 -0.20 2.90
C VAL A 48 -4.56 1.07 2.71
N ALA A 49 -3.47 1.00 1.95
CA ALA A 49 -2.65 2.16 1.66
C ALA A 49 -3.42 3.26 0.91
N MET A 50 -4.28 2.88 -0.04
CA MET A 50 -5.15 3.82 -0.77
C MET A 50 -6.20 4.48 0.16
N VAL A 51 -6.81 3.70 1.05
CA VAL A 51 -7.78 4.23 2.03
C VAL A 51 -7.11 5.21 2.98
N ILE A 52 -5.92 4.87 3.47
CA ILE A 52 -5.12 5.76 4.33
C ILE A 52 -4.82 7.06 3.59
N LEU A 53 -4.32 7.00 2.35
CA LEU A 53 -4.08 8.19 1.52
C LEU A 53 -5.33 9.05 1.34
N LEU A 54 -6.47 8.43 1.04
CA LEU A 54 -7.74 9.12 0.87
C LEU A 54 -8.13 9.89 2.14
N ILE A 55 -8.14 9.20 3.28
CA ILE A 55 -8.47 9.80 4.59
C ILE A 55 -7.49 10.90 4.94
N GLY A 56 -6.19 10.68 4.77
CA GLY A 56 -5.15 11.67 5.02
C GLY A 56 -5.35 12.93 4.16
N SER A 57 -5.72 12.77 2.89
CA SER A 57 -6.00 13.90 1.99
C SER A 57 -7.26 14.67 2.38
N LEU A 58 -8.33 13.97 2.79
CA LEU A 58 -9.57 14.59 3.26
C LEU A 58 -9.32 15.40 4.52
N ILE A 59 -8.62 14.83 5.50
CA ILE A 59 -8.22 15.52 6.73
C ILE A 59 -7.41 16.78 6.40
N GLN A 60 -6.42 16.69 5.50
CA GLN A 60 -5.64 17.85 5.08
C GLN A 60 -6.45 18.91 4.34
N HIS A 61 -7.50 18.51 3.62
CA HIS A 61 -8.39 19.44 2.92
C HIS A 61 -9.27 20.24 3.88
N PHE A 62 -9.83 19.59 4.91
CA PHE A 62 -10.72 20.23 5.89
C PHE A 62 -10.00 20.97 7.03
N ILE A 63 -8.74 20.63 7.32
CA ILE A 63 -7.92 21.29 8.37
C ILE A 63 -7.12 22.48 7.79
N LYS A 64 -7.19 22.71 6.48
CA LYS A 64 -6.61 23.88 5.82
C LYS A 64 -7.43 25.13 6.08
#